data_AF-A0A7W1DCM1-F1
#
_entry.id   AF-A0A7W1DCM1-F1
#
_cell.length_a   1.000
_cell.length_b   1.000
_cell.length_c   1.000
_cell.angle_alpha   90.00
_cell.angle_beta   90.00
_cell.angle_gamma   90.00
#
_symmetry.space_group_name_H-M   'P 1'
#
loop_
_entity.id
_entity.type
_entity.pdbx_description
1 polymer ?
#
loop_
_entity_poly.entity_id
_entity_poly.type
_entity_poly.pdbx_seq_one_letter_code
_entity_poly.pdbx_strand_id
1 'polypeptide(L)' 'MKSFQEKSCPQCSLPKLKTWEELTDEQKFLVERLPLNTGFTLEERKKHLFCPRCWFEKISDENQSC' A
#
# COMPACT_ATOMS: atom_id res chain seq x y z
N MET A 1 -21.29 -1.75 11.54
CA MET A 1 -21.09 -0.99 10.28
C MET A 1 -19.59 -0.82 10.10
N LYS A 2 -18.95 -1.52 9.15
CA LYS A 2 -17.48 -1.42 8.96
C LYS A 2 -17.17 -0.15 8.16
N SER A 3 -16.45 0.77 8.78
CA SER A 3 -16.03 2.05 8.22
C SER A 3 -15.16 1.85 6.98
N PHE A 4 -15.68 2.15 5.79
CA PHE A 4 -14.95 2.07 4.51
C PHE A 4 -14.06 3.29 4.23
N GLN A 5 -13.95 4.25 5.16
CA GLN A 5 -13.31 5.56 4.89
C GLN A 5 -11.78 5.58 5.00
N GLU A 6 -11.12 4.47 5.34
CA GLU A 6 -9.67 4.44 5.53
C GLU A 6 -8.86 4.07 4.26
N LYS A 7 -9.49 3.92 3.10
CA LYS A 7 -8.83 3.44 1.87
C LYS A 7 -8.47 4.54 0.86
N SER A 8 -8.46 5.81 1.25
CA SER A 8 -8.15 6.90 0.32
C SER A 8 -6.64 7.23 0.29
N CYS A 9 -6.01 7.37 -0.89
CA CYS A 9 -4.62 7.86 -1.01
C CYS A 9 -4.58 9.35 -0.60
N PRO A 10 -3.82 9.75 0.43
CA PRO A 10 -3.69 11.16 0.81
C PRO A 10 -2.94 12.01 -0.23
N GLN A 11 -2.13 11.38 -1.10
CA GLN A 11 -1.36 12.08 -2.14
C GLN A 11 -2.17 12.41 -3.40
N CYS A 12 -3.09 11.54 -3.84
CA CYS A 12 -3.82 11.73 -5.10
C CYS A 12 -5.34 11.61 -4.97
N SER A 13 -5.84 11.52 -3.73
CA SER A 13 -7.26 11.42 -3.39
C SER A 13 -7.98 10.23 -4.02
N LEU A 14 -7.24 9.23 -4.50
CA LEU A 14 -7.84 8.02 -5.07
C LEU A 14 -8.59 7.28 -3.95
N PRO A 15 -9.89 7.00 -4.09
CA PRO A 15 -10.72 6.50 -2.99
C PRO A 15 -10.45 5.05 -2.60
N LYS A 16 -9.62 4.32 -3.35
CA LYS A 16 -9.38 2.89 -3.14
C LYS A 16 -7.90 2.53 -3.31
N LEU A 17 -7.20 2.50 -2.18
CA LEU A 17 -5.94 1.80 -2.01
C LEU A 17 -6.19 0.30 -2.17
N LYS A 18 -5.25 -0.38 -2.83
CA LYS A 18 -5.31 -1.80 -3.18
C LYS A 18 -4.31 -2.58 -2.35
N THR A 19 -4.67 -3.78 -1.92
CA THR A 19 -3.69 -4.71 -1.35
C THR A 19 -2.77 -5.24 -2.44
N TRP A 20 -1.65 -5.85 -2.06
CA TRP A 20 -0.75 -6.51 -3.00
C TRP A 20 -1.48 -7.50 -3.94
N GLU A 21 -2.44 -8.25 -3.43
CA GLU A 21 -3.21 -9.22 -4.21
C GLU A 21 -4.15 -8.54 -5.23
N GLU A 22 -4.63 -7.33 -4.94
CA GLU A 22 -5.48 -6.52 -5.84
C GLU A 22 -4.67 -5.77 -6.93
N LEU A 23 -3.34 -5.77 -6.84
CA LEU A 23 -2.45 -5.21 -7.85
C LEU A 23 -2.26 -6.18 -9.02
N THR A 24 -2.18 -5.63 -10.23
CA THR A 24 -1.80 -6.41 -11.43
C THR A 24 -0.31 -6.78 -11.39
N ASP A 25 0.11 -7.77 -12.18
CA ASP A 25 1.53 -8.14 -12.28
C ASP A 25 2.44 -6.97 -12.63
N GLU A 26 2.01 -6.12 -13.57
CA GLU A 26 2.75 -4.91 -13.93
C GLU A 26 2.87 -3.95 -12.74
N GLN A 27 1.81 -3.83 -11.94
CA GLN A 27 1.81 -2.99 -10.74
C GLN A 27 2.70 -3.56 -9.63
N LYS A 28 2.68 -4.87 -9.43
CA LYS A 28 3.57 -5.57 -8.49
C LYS A 28 5.03 -5.36 -8.88
N PHE A 29 5.35 -5.53 -10.15
CA PHE A 29 6.69 -5.32 -10.68
C PHE A 29 7.19 -3.89 -10.46
N LEU A 30 6.31 -2.88 -10.60
CA LEU A 30 6.64 -1.50 -10.28
C LEU A 30 6.95 -1.32 -8.78
N VAL A 31 6.16 -1.91 -7.88
CA VAL A 31 6.41 -1.85 -6.43
C VAL A 31 7.71 -2.56 -6.05
N GLU A 32 8.06 -3.68 -6.71
CA GLU A 32 9.34 -4.37 -6.48
C GLU A 32 10.54 -3.56 -6.94
N ARG A 33 10.38 -2.73 -7.99
CA ARG A 33 11.43 -1.86 -8.51
C ARG A 33 11.51 -0.49 -7.84
N LEU A 34 10.45 -0.08 -7.13
CA LEU A 34 10.47 1.15 -6.37
C LEU A 34 11.50 1.01 -5.24
N PRO A 35 12.37 2.03 -5.05
CA PRO A 35 13.32 2.01 -3.94
C PRO A 35 12.56 1.74 -2.65
N LEU A 36 13.12 0.88 -1.80
CA LEU A 36 12.60 0.58 -0.47
C LEU A 36 12.75 1.85 0.37
N ASN A 37 11.81 2.78 0.18
CA ASN A 37 11.83 4.11 0.79
C ASN A 37 11.61 4.02 2.31
N THR A 38 11.16 2.87 2.75
CA THR A 38 10.87 2.50 4.11
C THR A 38 11.54 1.15 4.30
N GLY A 39 12.32 0.96 5.37
CA GLY A 39 13.17 -0.24 5.58
C GLY A 39 12.42 -1.57 5.76
N PHE A 40 11.22 -1.69 5.21
CA PHE A 40 10.40 -2.89 5.15
C PHE A 40 10.87 -3.77 4.00
N THR A 41 10.90 -5.07 4.25
CA THR A 41 11.14 -6.10 3.23
C THR A 41 9.97 -6.18 2.24
N LEU A 42 10.18 -6.84 1.09
CA LEU A 42 9.09 -7.11 0.13
C LEU A 42 7.92 -7.86 0.78
N GLU A 43 8.19 -8.74 1.74
CA GLU A 43 7.17 -9.50 2.46
C GLU A 43 6.32 -8.62 3.38
N GLU A 44 6.92 -7.64 4.02
CA GLU A 44 6.19 -6.64 4.82
C GLU A 44 5.39 -5.71 3.91
N ARG A 45 5.99 -5.26 2.80
CA ARG A 45 5.29 -4.48 1.77
C ARG A 45 4.05 -5.19 1.25
N LYS A 46 4.06 -6.52 1.09
CA LYS A 46 2.87 -7.28 0.65
C LYS A 46 1.67 -7.14 1.60
N LYS A 47 1.89 -6.79 2.87
CA LYS A 47 0.85 -6.52 3.87
C LYS A 47 0.32 -5.08 3.83
N HIS A 48 0.99 -4.19 3.10
CA HIS A 48 0.61 -2.80 2.96
C HIS A 48 -0.43 -2.59 1.86
N LEU A 49 -1.03 -1.40 1.90
CA LEU A 49 -1.98 -0.93 0.90
C LEU A 49 -1.27 0.04 -0.05
N PHE A 50 -1.35 -0.22 -1.35
CA PHE A 50 -0.71 0.58 -2.38
C PHE A 50 -1.74 1.37 -3.17
N CYS A 51 -1.39 2.60 -3.51
CA CYS A 51 -2.15 3.32 -4.50
C CYS A 51 -1.64 3.02 -5.91
N PRO A 52 -2.49 2.55 -6.84
CA PRO A 52 -2.08 2.29 -8.22
C PRO A 52 -1.79 3.56 -9.04
N ARG A 53 -2.03 4.76 -8.48
CA ARG A 53 -1.81 6.04 -9.14
C ARG A 53 -0.59 6.79 -8.61
N CYS A 54 -0.54 6.96 -7.28
CA CYS A 54 0.49 7.74 -6.58
C CYS A 54 1.63 6.85 -6.04
N TRP A 55 1.50 5.51 -6.10
CA TRP A 55 2.37 4.52 -5.45
C TRP A 55 2.57 4.73 -3.95
N PHE A 56 1.68 5.50 -3.31
CA PHE A 56 1.69 5.70 -1.88
C PHE A 56 1.41 4.38 -1.17
N GLU A 57 2.24 4.11 -0.16
CA GLU A 57 2.19 2.92 0.67
C GLU A 57 1.55 3.29 2.00
N LYS A 58 0.33 2.82 2.24
CA LYS A 58 -0.28 2.90 3.56
C LYS A 58 0.11 1.64 4.33
N ILE A 59 0.97 1.84 5.31
CA ILE A 59 1.36 0.82 6.28
C ILE A 59 0.14 0.57 7.16
N SER A 60 -0.38 -0.65 7.11
CA SER A 60 -1.46 -1.08 8.02
C SER A 60 -0.81 -1.27 9.39
N ASP A 61 -1.08 -0.33 10.28
CA ASP A 61 -0.53 -0.29 11.63
C ASP A 61 -1.20 -1.37 12.50
N GLU A 62 -0.83 -2.64 12.29
CA GLU A 62 -1.16 -3.73 13.21
C GLU A 62 0.03 -4.08 14.11
N ASN A 63 1.10 -3.28 14.10
CA ASN A 63 2.29 -3.51 14.91
C ASN A 63 2.96 -2.22 15.43
N GLN A 64 2.20 -1.19 15.82
CA GLN A 64 2.67 -0.28 16.87
C GLN A 64 2.33 -0.89 18.24
N SER A 65 3.14 -1.85 18.66
CA SER A 65 3.42 -2.04 20.08
C SER A 65 4.91 -1.84 20.25
N CYS A 66 5.29 -0.62 20.61
CA CYS A 66 6.48 -0.37 21.40
C CYS A 66 6.11 0.57 22.54
#